data_AF-A0A1F3PY29-F1
#
_entry.id   AF-A0A1F3PY29-F1
#
_cell.length_a   1.000
_cell.length_b   1.000
_cell.length_c   1.000
_cell.angle_alpha   90.00
_cell.angle_beta   90.00
_cell.angle_gamma   90.00
#
_symmetry.space_group_name_H-M   'P 1'
#
loop_
_entity.id
_entity.type
_entity.pdbx_description
1 polymer ?
#
loop_
_entity_poly.entity_id
_entity_poly.type
_entity_poly.pdbx_seq_one_letter_code
_entity_poly.pdbx_strand_id
1 'polypeptide(L)'
;MSRLIFIFLLLSALSGFSQINQSVYFESDSYLLTPSEKEKLELFLKKAGDLPNVKIYLTGHTDSDGSVDYNNSLSFNRTRAVYNFFTENGARPANILMKWKGENNPLAQNSDEQGKSMNRRVEIMVDEYDEVTGFIPDKSFMDIINPDYTETQLFTEYGGIDIKIQGKKGTKISIPANALVDENGNDYKGNVELRLKEFYSMTDFAFSGLQTMSGDEILESGGMFHIEVTGEGIPLSLKPGSEAQIEMPADTAFNDMQVFYGNNANGNVDWMIKEENMAKISVKEEIPDFYHRQISKDLNEGWQLNVKGILSGETNIMKKKYSFAIDGFGWINCDRFKKSGNRSNVLVCLPDMGNYSVFAAFVESKSLLKADYIDKQNVYRFPQMPVNDEIIIFAVKIEGDKTFGCTCPFIVGSSPVQNLTPEEITLGQLEAELAKLQ
;
A
#
# COMPACT_ATOMS: atom_id res chain seq x y z
N MET A 1 68.91 16.99 -24.39
CA MET A 1 68.04 17.23 -23.22
C MET A 1 66.89 18.14 -23.66
N SER A 2 65.70 17.59 -23.81
CA SER A 2 64.42 18.31 -23.78
C SER A 2 63.34 17.24 -23.70
N ARG A 3 62.78 17.04 -22.50
CA ARG A 3 61.59 16.20 -22.30
C ARG A 3 60.41 17.16 -22.15
N LEU A 4 59.52 17.17 -23.14
CA LEU A 4 58.21 17.81 -23.04
C LEU A 4 57.42 17.11 -21.92
N ILE A 5 56.97 17.89 -20.93
CA ILE A 5 55.99 17.48 -19.93
C ILE A 5 54.61 17.83 -20.51
N PHE A 6 53.82 16.80 -20.84
CA PHE A 6 52.40 16.97 -21.14
C PHE A 6 51.65 17.08 -19.81
N ILE A 7 51.19 18.28 -19.48
CA ILE A 7 50.25 18.52 -18.37
C ILE A 7 48.86 18.16 -18.91
N PHE A 8 48.33 17.00 -18.49
CA PHE A 8 46.91 16.69 -18.65
C PHE A 8 46.14 17.50 -17.61
N LEU A 9 45.56 18.62 -18.04
CA LEU A 9 44.56 19.35 -17.28
C LEU A 9 43.27 18.51 -17.32
N LEU A 10 43.05 17.71 -16.27
CA LEU A 10 41.76 17.07 -16.04
C LEU A 10 40.76 18.18 -15.70
N LEU A 11 40.03 18.65 -16.70
CA LEU A 11 38.77 19.34 -16.48
C LEU A 11 37.82 18.30 -15.89
N SER A 12 37.68 18.26 -14.56
CA SER A 12 36.51 17.63 -13.95
C SER A 12 35.30 18.45 -14.37
N ALA A 13 34.58 18.00 -15.40
CA ALA A 13 33.23 18.46 -15.65
C ALA A 13 32.43 18.09 -14.39
N LEU A 14 32.02 19.10 -13.61
CA LEU A 14 30.94 18.94 -12.66
C LEU A 14 29.69 18.62 -13.48
N SER A 15 29.35 17.35 -13.61
CA SER A 15 28.05 16.91 -14.11
C SER A 15 27.00 17.36 -13.09
N GLY A 16 26.43 18.55 -13.28
CA GLY A 16 25.25 18.95 -12.53
C GLY A 16 24.08 18.11 -13.00
N PHE A 17 23.50 17.31 -12.12
CA PHE A 17 22.24 16.60 -12.37
C PHE A 17 21.17 17.61 -12.80
N SER A 18 20.54 17.40 -13.95
CA SER A 18 19.50 18.30 -14.45
C SER A 18 18.15 17.93 -13.85
N GLN A 19 17.56 18.85 -13.10
CA GLN A 19 16.18 18.76 -12.63
C GLN A 19 15.33 19.76 -13.42
N ILE A 20 14.20 19.30 -13.97
CA ILE A 20 13.23 20.18 -14.63
C ILE A 20 11.85 20.01 -13.99
N ASN A 21 11.19 21.14 -13.76
CA ASN A 21 9.88 21.19 -13.11
C ASN A 21 8.84 21.83 -14.04
N GLN A 22 7.59 21.39 -13.91
CA GLN A 22 6.43 21.94 -14.59
C GLN A 22 5.20 21.81 -13.68
N SER A 23 4.20 22.66 -13.89
CA SER A 23 2.88 22.44 -13.31
C SER A 23 1.84 22.37 -14.42
N VAL A 24 0.83 21.52 -14.21
CA VAL A 24 -0.40 21.50 -15.00
C VAL A 24 -1.55 21.98 -14.12
N TYR A 25 -2.49 22.72 -14.71
CA TYR A 25 -3.60 23.30 -13.97
C TYR A 25 -4.95 22.75 -14.43
N PHE A 26 -5.93 22.80 -13.53
CA PHE A 26 -7.27 22.26 -13.77
C PHE A 26 -8.35 23.28 -13.44
N GLU A 27 -9.46 23.18 -14.16
CA GLU A 27 -10.69 23.88 -13.82
C GLU A 27 -11.25 23.41 -12.47
N SER A 28 -12.12 24.24 -11.89
CA SER A 28 -12.86 23.87 -10.69
C SER A 28 -13.59 22.54 -10.90
N ASP A 29 -13.55 21.69 -9.87
CA ASP A 29 -14.23 20.39 -9.84
C ASP A 29 -13.87 19.42 -10.99
N SER A 30 -12.71 19.62 -11.62
CA SER A 30 -12.31 18.86 -12.81
C SER A 30 -10.92 18.24 -12.70
N TYR A 31 -10.77 17.10 -13.36
CA TYR A 31 -9.49 16.43 -13.66
C TYR A 31 -9.24 16.28 -15.17
N LEU A 32 -10.02 16.97 -16.00
CA LEU A 32 -9.85 16.95 -17.45
C LEU A 32 -8.72 17.89 -17.86
N LEU A 33 -7.72 17.35 -18.57
CA LEU A 33 -6.66 18.15 -19.18
C LEU A 33 -7.20 18.94 -20.37
N THR A 34 -7.12 20.27 -20.30
CA THR A 34 -7.51 21.15 -21.41
C THR A 34 -6.55 20.95 -22.60
N PRO A 35 -6.95 21.27 -23.83
CA PRO A 35 -6.06 21.18 -25.00
C PRO A 35 -4.77 21.98 -24.82
N SER A 36 -4.84 23.17 -24.21
CA SER A 36 -3.66 24.01 -23.96
C SER A 36 -2.71 23.38 -22.94
N GLU A 37 -3.24 22.73 -21.91
CA GLU A 37 -2.41 22.02 -20.93
C GLU A 37 -1.77 20.76 -21.54
N LYS A 38 -2.48 20.04 -22.40
CA LYS A 38 -1.91 18.90 -23.15
C LYS A 38 -0.73 19.33 -24.01
N GLU A 39 -0.83 20.45 -24.74
CA GLU A 39 0.26 20.98 -25.55
C GLU A 39 1.49 21.35 -24.67
N LYS A 40 1.27 21.94 -23.49
CA LYS A 40 2.37 22.22 -22.54
C LYS A 40 3.02 20.93 -22.05
N LEU A 41 2.23 19.91 -21.73
CA LEU A 41 2.73 18.61 -21.28
C LEU A 41 3.50 17.88 -22.38
N GLU A 42 3.07 17.94 -23.63
CA GLU A 42 3.81 17.40 -24.80
C GLU A 42 5.18 18.06 -24.95
N LEU A 43 5.23 19.40 -24.88
CA LEU A 43 6.50 20.14 -24.93
C LEU A 43 7.42 19.80 -23.76
N PHE A 44 6.85 19.66 -22.57
CA PHE A 44 7.60 19.27 -21.37
C PHE A 44 8.15 17.84 -21.48
N LEU A 45 7.32 16.88 -21.92
CA LEU A 45 7.75 15.50 -22.15
C LEU A 45 8.85 15.40 -23.19
N LYS A 46 8.77 16.19 -24.27
CA LYS A 46 9.84 16.25 -25.26
C LYS A 46 11.15 16.72 -24.65
N LYS A 47 11.11 17.79 -23.84
CA LYS A 47 12.28 18.29 -23.10
C LYS A 47 12.81 17.26 -22.09
N ALA A 48 11.92 16.51 -21.43
CA ALA A 48 12.30 15.44 -20.52
C ALA A 48 12.93 14.25 -21.25
N GLY A 49 12.48 13.94 -22.46
CA GLY A 49 13.03 12.87 -23.29
C GLY A 49 14.43 13.16 -23.84
N ASP A 50 14.85 14.43 -23.86
CA ASP A 50 16.23 14.82 -24.18
C ASP A 50 17.21 14.53 -23.02
N LEU A 51 16.70 14.26 -21.81
CA LEU A 51 17.51 13.85 -20.67
C LEU A 51 17.71 12.33 -20.70
N PRO A 52 18.95 11.83 -20.51
CA PRO A 52 19.18 10.41 -20.31
C PRO A 52 18.52 9.97 -18.99
N ASN A 53 17.82 8.83 -19.01
CA ASN A 53 17.47 8.09 -17.80
C ASN A 53 16.79 8.93 -16.71
N VAL A 54 15.48 9.13 -16.87
CA VAL A 54 14.71 10.02 -15.98
C VAL A 54 13.75 9.29 -15.06
N LYS A 55 13.57 9.83 -13.86
CA LYS A 55 12.40 9.58 -12.99
C LYS A 55 11.48 10.80 -13.00
N ILE A 56 10.19 10.55 -13.12
CA ILE A 56 9.13 11.55 -13.16
C ILE A 56 8.32 11.43 -11.87
N TYR A 57 8.13 12.53 -11.18
CA TYR A 57 7.33 12.61 -9.96
C TYR A 57 6.14 13.52 -10.23
N LEU A 58 4.94 13.02 -9.98
CA LEU A 58 3.67 13.73 -10.15
C LEU A 58 3.04 13.93 -8.77
N THR A 59 2.75 15.16 -8.38
CA THR A 59 2.06 15.46 -7.11
C THR A 59 0.79 16.28 -7.37
N GLY A 60 -0.38 15.69 -7.12
CA GLY A 60 -1.68 16.35 -7.31
C GLY A 60 -2.15 17.14 -6.10
N HIS A 61 -2.84 18.25 -6.37
CA HIS A 61 -3.38 19.17 -5.38
C HIS A 61 -4.79 19.66 -5.75
N THR A 62 -5.53 20.13 -4.75
CA THR A 62 -6.80 20.84 -4.89
C THR A 62 -6.74 22.22 -4.22
N ASP A 63 -7.74 23.04 -4.50
CA ASP A 63 -8.11 24.13 -3.60
C ASP A 63 -8.85 23.56 -2.37
N SER A 64 -9.26 24.43 -1.45
CA SER A 64 -9.96 24.02 -0.22
C SER A 64 -11.48 23.95 -0.36
N ASP A 65 -12.01 23.91 -1.60
CA ASP A 65 -13.45 23.80 -1.81
C ASP A 65 -13.82 22.32 -1.88
N GLY A 66 -14.68 21.86 -0.96
CA GLY A 66 -15.09 20.46 -0.86
C GLY A 66 -14.74 19.86 0.50
N SER A 67 -15.08 18.57 0.69
CA SER A 67 -14.59 17.84 1.85
C SER A 67 -13.13 17.41 1.63
N VAL A 68 -12.40 17.16 2.72
CA VAL A 68 -11.01 16.66 2.68
C VAL A 68 -10.91 15.39 1.82
N ASP A 69 -11.83 14.44 2.00
CA ASP A 69 -11.86 13.18 1.25
C ASP A 69 -12.18 13.36 -0.23
N TYR A 70 -13.09 14.29 -0.53
CA TYR A 70 -13.38 14.68 -1.90
C TYR A 70 -12.12 15.26 -2.58
N ASN A 71 -11.44 16.16 -1.88
CA ASN A 71 -10.22 16.79 -2.36
C ASN A 71 -9.07 15.80 -2.52
N ASN A 72 -8.94 14.83 -1.61
CA ASN A 72 -7.99 13.71 -1.77
C ASN A 72 -8.29 12.91 -3.05
N SER A 73 -9.55 12.52 -3.27
CA SER A 73 -9.97 11.79 -4.47
C SER A 73 -9.76 12.59 -5.76
N LEU A 74 -10.08 13.89 -5.74
CA LEU A 74 -9.93 14.78 -6.89
C LEU A 74 -8.45 15.01 -7.24
N SER A 75 -7.60 15.23 -6.25
CA SER A 75 -6.15 15.35 -6.48
C SER A 75 -5.53 14.07 -7.03
N PHE A 76 -5.96 12.88 -6.59
CA PHE A 76 -5.58 11.60 -7.20
C PHE A 76 -5.98 11.53 -8.68
N ASN A 77 -7.25 11.84 -8.99
CA ASN A 77 -7.75 11.78 -10.36
C ASN A 77 -7.01 12.74 -11.30
N ARG A 78 -6.64 13.93 -10.81
CA ARG A 78 -5.77 14.87 -11.53
C ARG A 78 -4.39 14.29 -11.80
N THR A 79 -3.74 13.72 -10.78
CA THR A 79 -2.42 13.07 -10.94
C THR A 79 -2.51 11.92 -11.95
N ARG A 80 -3.58 11.11 -11.90
CA ARG A 80 -3.82 9.99 -12.82
C ARG A 80 -4.05 10.47 -14.26
N ALA A 81 -4.73 11.59 -14.47
CA ALA A 81 -4.92 12.16 -15.80
C ALA A 81 -3.57 12.54 -16.44
N VAL A 82 -2.64 13.13 -15.68
CA VAL A 82 -1.29 13.46 -16.15
C VAL A 82 -0.47 12.20 -16.38
N TYR A 83 -0.54 11.22 -15.48
CA TYR A 83 0.11 9.92 -15.64
C TYR A 83 -0.30 9.24 -16.94
N ASN A 84 -1.61 9.12 -17.19
CA ASN A 84 -2.14 8.50 -18.40
C ASN A 84 -1.61 9.23 -19.64
N PHE A 85 -1.69 10.56 -19.64
CA PHE A 85 -1.16 11.38 -20.72
C PHE A 85 0.33 11.11 -20.98
N PHE A 86 1.15 10.98 -19.93
CA PHE A 86 2.58 10.71 -20.05
C PHE A 86 2.85 9.33 -20.64
N THR A 87 2.13 8.32 -20.18
CA THR A 87 2.29 6.93 -20.67
C THR A 87 1.80 6.77 -22.11
N GLU A 88 0.70 7.41 -22.49
CA GLU A 88 0.19 7.43 -23.87
C GLU A 88 1.16 8.12 -24.82
N ASN A 89 1.97 9.07 -24.30
CA ASN A 89 3.00 9.78 -25.04
C ASN A 89 4.41 9.18 -24.85
N GLY A 90 4.50 7.92 -24.43
CA GLY A 90 5.74 7.12 -24.49
C GLY A 90 6.62 7.18 -23.25
N ALA A 91 6.21 7.87 -22.18
CA ALA A 91 6.91 7.76 -20.89
C ALA A 91 6.72 6.35 -20.32
N ARG A 92 7.81 5.73 -19.86
CA ARG A 92 7.75 4.38 -19.28
C ARG A 92 7.03 4.42 -17.92
N PRO A 93 5.96 3.64 -17.70
CA PRO A 93 5.24 3.57 -16.42
C PRO A 93 6.14 3.43 -15.18
N ALA A 94 7.14 2.54 -15.26
CA ALA A 94 8.09 2.28 -14.16
C ALA A 94 8.98 3.49 -13.78
N ASN A 95 8.99 4.53 -14.61
CA ASN A 95 9.73 5.76 -14.35
C ASN A 95 8.85 6.88 -13.78
N ILE A 96 7.55 6.64 -13.55
CA ILE A 96 6.63 7.65 -13.03
C ILE A 96 6.18 7.27 -11.62
N LEU A 97 6.31 8.19 -10.68
CA LEU A 97 5.87 8.07 -9.29
C LEU A 97 4.75 9.09 -9.04
N MET A 98 3.61 8.63 -8.54
CA MET A 98 2.46 9.46 -8.24
C MET A 98 2.33 9.70 -6.73
N LYS A 99 2.05 10.95 -6.36
CA LYS A 99 1.59 11.39 -5.03
C LYS A 99 0.39 12.32 -5.22
N TRP A 100 -0.39 12.50 -4.19
CA TRP A 100 -1.48 13.48 -4.16
C TRP A 100 -1.67 13.94 -2.71
N LYS A 101 -2.09 15.18 -2.53
CA LYS A 101 -2.13 15.83 -1.21
C LYS A 101 -3.50 16.41 -0.87
N GLY A 102 -4.49 16.24 -1.72
CA GLY A 102 -5.77 16.95 -1.59
C GLY A 102 -5.54 18.46 -1.49
N GLU A 103 -6.20 19.09 -0.53
CA GLU A 103 -6.08 20.52 -0.24
C GLU A 103 -4.83 20.87 0.60
N ASN A 104 -4.05 19.86 1.00
CA ASN A 104 -2.85 20.07 1.80
C ASN A 104 -1.72 20.66 0.94
N ASN A 105 -0.92 21.53 1.56
CA ASN A 105 0.18 22.27 0.93
C ASN A 105 -0.27 23.19 -0.23
N PRO A 106 -1.15 24.18 0.04
CA PRO A 106 -1.59 25.14 -0.97
C PRO A 106 -0.43 26.03 -1.42
N LEU A 107 -0.37 26.31 -2.73
CA LEU A 107 0.61 27.22 -3.33
C LEU A 107 0.21 28.69 -3.14
N ALA A 108 -1.08 28.97 -3.05
CA ALA A 108 -1.66 30.29 -2.85
C ALA A 108 -2.83 30.25 -1.86
N GLN A 109 -3.29 31.42 -1.40
CA GLN A 109 -4.42 31.48 -0.46
C GLN A 109 -5.72 31.00 -1.12
N ASN A 110 -6.52 30.22 -0.41
CA ASN A 110 -7.82 29.75 -0.90
C ASN A 110 -8.97 30.77 -0.72
N SER A 111 -8.65 32.03 -0.38
CA SER A 111 -9.65 33.07 -0.14
C SER A 111 -10.22 33.71 -1.40
N ASP A 112 -9.55 33.56 -2.54
CA ASP A 112 -9.98 34.12 -3.83
C ASP A 112 -9.78 33.12 -4.97
N GLU A 113 -10.48 33.35 -6.08
CA GLU A 113 -10.47 32.43 -7.23
C GLU A 113 -9.09 32.31 -7.89
N GLN A 114 -8.29 33.39 -7.84
CA GLN A 114 -6.94 33.36 -8.41
C GLN A 114 -6.07 32.37 -7.63
N GLY A 115 -6.05 32.45 -6.31
CA GLY A 115 -5.30 31.52 -5.47
C GLY A 115 -5.83 30.09 -5.56
N LYS A 116 -7.16 29.91 -5.60
CA LYS A 116 -7.77 28.58 -5.83
C LYS A 116 -7.34 27.96 -7.15
N SER A 117 -7.34 28.73 -8.24
CA SER A 117 -6.88 28.24 -9.56
C SER A 117 -5.41 27.78 -9.56
N MET A 118 -4.56 28.42 -8.77
CA MET A 118 -3.16 28.01 -8.60
C MET A 118 -3.02 26.74 -7.76
N ASN A 119 -3.98 26.46 -6.87
CA ASN A 119 -3.99 25.27 -6.03
C ASN A 119 -4.50 24.03 -6.76
N ARG A 120 -5.40 24.20 -7.73
CA ARG A 120 -5.88 23.12 -8.62
C ARG A 120 -4.82 22.71 -9.65
N ARG A 121 -3.81 21.98 -9.21
CA ARG A 121 -2.64 21.65 -10.04
C ARG A 121 -2.13 20.23 -9.85
N VAL A 122 -1.31 19.78 -10.80
CA VAL A 122 -0.34 18.71 -10.59
C VAL A 122 1.06 19.29 -10.79
N GLU A 123 1.92 19.10 -9.81
CA GLU A 123 3.34 19.40 -9.89
C GLU A 123 4.07 18.22 -10.53
N ILE A 124 4.97 18.52 -11.47
CA ILE A 124 5.71 17.56 -12.26
C ILE A 124 7.18 17.88 -12.08
N MET A 125 7.94 16.90 -11.60
CA MET A 125 9.38 17.00 -11.42
C MET A 125 10.03 15.85 -12.19
N VAL A 126 10.99 16.17 -13.04
CA VAL A 126 11.80 15.18 -13.75
C VAL A 126 13.22 15.30 -13.25
N ASP A 127 13.77 14.18 -12.81
CA ASP A 127 15.12 14.06 -12.28
C ASP A 127 15.92 13.11 -13.19
N GLU A 128 17.03 13.62 -13.72
CA GLU A 128 18.01 12.87 -14.51
C GLU A 128 18.88 12.00 -13.57
N TYR A 129 19.06 10.72 -13.90
CA TYR A 129 20.01 9.83 -13.21
C TYR A 129 21.02 9.25 -14.21
N ASP A 130 22.28 9.11 -13.81
CA ASP A 130 23.36 8.69 -14.71
C ASP A 130 23.53 7.16 -14.72
N GLU A 131 23.44 6.52 -15.90
CA GLU A 131 23.75 5.08 -16.10
C GLU A 131 25.23 4.82 -16.47
N VAL A 132 26.05 5.85 -16.72
CA VAL A 132 27.34 5.71 -17.45
C VAL A 132 28.51 5.17 -16.60
N THR A 133 28.34 4.86 -15.31
CA THR A 133 29.41 4.22 -14.52
C THR A 133 29.46 2.69 -14.65
N GLY A 134 28.58 2.06 -15.44
CA GLY A 134 28.43 0.59 -15.41
C GLY A 134 27.74 0.09 -14.14
N PHE A 135 27.10 1.00 -13.42
CA PHE A 135 26.16 0.69 -12.35
C PHE A 135 24.89 0.13 -13.00
N ILE A 136 24.66 -1.18 -12.87
CA ILE A 136 23.29 -1.69 -12.95
C ILE A 136 22.57 -0.98 -11.80
N PRO A 137 21.53 -0.16 -12.04
CA PRO A 137 20.82 0.44 -10.93
C PRO A 137 20.37 -0.68 -10.02
N ASP A 138 20.83 -0.64 -8.77
CA ASP A 138 20.38 -1.54 -7.71
C ASP A 138 18.87 -1.70 -7.86
N LYS A 139 18.42 -2.94 -8.02
CA LYS A 139 16.99 -3.23 -7.96
C LYS A 139 16.56 -2.75 -6.58
N SER A 140 15.58 -1.84 -6.52
CA SER A 140 14.92 -1.61 -5.26
C SER A 140 14.30 -2.93 -4.83
N PHE A 141 14.15 -3.14 -3.53
CA PHE A 141 13.39 -4.29 -3.03
C PHE A 141 12.00 -4.35 -3.70
N MET A 142 11.39 -3.20 -4.00
CA MET A 142 10.11 -3.14 -4.72
C MET A 142 10.14 -3.71 -6.14
N ASP A 143 11.29 -3.71 -6.82
CA ASP A 143 11.43 -4.29 -8.16
C ASP A 143 11.48 -5.84 -8.11
N ILE A 144 11.60 -6.40 -6.90
CA ILE A 144 11.70 -7.85 -6.65
C ILE A 144 10.51 -8.36 -5.82
N ILE A 145 9.78 -7.46 -5.15
CA ILE A 145 8.48 -7.75 -4.56
C ILE A 145 7.59 -8.40 -5.62
N ASN A 146 6.98 -9.51 -5.22
CA ASN A 146 6.12 -10.28 -6.08
C ASN A 146 4.68 -10.08 -5.60
N PRO A 147 3.81 -9.44 -6.39
CA PRO A 147 2.37 -9.40 -6.10
C PRO A 147 1.73 -10.81 -5.99
N ASP A 148 2.41 -11.83 -6.51
CA ASP A 148 2.08 -13.26 -6.38
C ASP A 148 2.88 -13.97 -5.28
N TYR A 149 3.54 -13.25 -4.36
CA TYR A 149 4.21 -13.83 -3.19
C TYR A 149 3.21 -14.67 -2.37
N THR A 150 2.01 -14.14 -2.20
CA THR A 150 0.91 -14.88 -1.56
C THR A 150 0.21 -15.78 -2.58
N GLU A 151 0.00 -17.04 -2.19
CA GLU A 151 -0.68 -18.04 -3.02
C GLU A 151 -2.12 -17.61 -3.38
N THR A 152 -2.44 -17.68 -4.68
CA THR A 152 -3.81 -17.58 -5.17
C THR A 152 -4.55 -18.90 -4.95
N GLN A 153 -5.65 -18.84 -4.22
CA GLN A 153 -6.53 -19.97 -3.98
C GLN A 153 -7.72 -19.90 -4.94
N LEU A 154 -7.93 -20.96 -5.72
CA LEU A 154 -9.03 -21.06 -6.68
C LEU A 154 -10.18 -21.91 -6.09
N PHE A 155 -11.38 -21.37 -6.15
CA PHE A 155 -12.62 -22.07 -5.81
C PHE A 155 -13.56 -22.05 -7.01
N THR A 156 -14.30 -23.14 -7.23
CA THR A 156 -15.27 -23.26 -8.32
C THR A 156 -16.64 -23.58 -7.74
N GLU A 157 -17.61 -22.74 -8.06
CA GLU A 157 -18.97 -22.77 -7.51
C GLU A 157 -19.99 -22.48 -8.62
N TYR A 158 -21.26 -22.36 -8.26
CA TYR A 158 -22.34 -22.05 -9.20
C TYR A 158 -23.05 -20.75 -8.80
N GLY A 159 -23.33 -19.92 -9.80
CA GLY A 159 -24.18 -18.75 -9.64
C GLY A 159 -25.63 -19.16 -9.35
N GLY A 160 -26.36 -18.30 -8.64
CA GLY A 160 -27.77 -18.54 -8.31
C GLY A 160 -28.02 -19.36 -7.04
N ILE A 161 -26.97 -19.84 -6.36
CA ILE A 161 -27.03 -20.46 -5.02
C ILE A 161 -26.17 -19.69 -4.01
N ASP A 162 -26.34 -19.99 -2.73
CA ASP A 162 -25.45 -19.46 -1.68
C ASP A 162 -24.06 -20.06 -1.85
N ILE A 163 -23.06 -19.21 -2.08
CA ILE A 163 -21.66 -19.60 -2.18
C ILE A 163 -21.00 -19.37 -0.84
N LYS A 164 -20.27 -20.38 -0.34
CA LYS A 164 -19.49 -20.27 0.91
C LYS A 164 -18.11 -20.89 0.72
N ILE A 165 -17.08 -20.05 0.75
CA ILE A 165 -15.69 -20.49 0.63
C ILE A 165 -14.91 -20.16 1.91
N GLN A 166 -13.85 -20.93 2.17
CA GLN A 166 -12.91 -20.67 3.25
C GLN A 166 -11.48 -20.75 2.73
N GLY A 167 -10.74 -19.66 2.89
CA GLY A 167 -9.33 -19.57 2.57
C GLY A 167 -8.44 -20.33 3.57
N LYS A 168 -7.24 -20.69 3.11
CA LYS A 168 -6.21 -21.40 3.89
C LYS A 168 -5.77 -20.62 5.13
N LYS A 169 -5.75 -19.28 5.09
CA LYS A 169 -5.42 -18.45 6.26
C LYS A 169 -6.65 -18.13 7.12
N GLY A 170 -7.84 -18.58 6.73
CA GLY A 170 -9.03 -18.62 7.57
C GLY A 170 -10.14 -17.63 7.21
N THR A 171 -9.96 -16.77 6.19
CA THR A 171 -11.03 -15.91 5.67
C THR A 171 -12.19 -16.78 5.22
N LYS A 172 -13.40 -16.50 5.70
CA LYS A 172 -14.63 -17.09 5.17
C LYS A 172 -15.40 -16.03 4.39
N ILE A 173 -15.89 -16.40 3.21
CA ILE A 173 -16.65 -15.51 2.32
C ILE A 173 -17.95 -16.21 1.99
N SER A 174 -19.07 -15.54 2.24
CA SER A 174 -20.41 -16.02 1.92
C SER A 174 -21.11 -15.03 0.98
N ILE A 175 -21.41 -15.47 -0.25
CA ILE A 175 -22.15 -14.68 -1.24
C ILE A 175 -23.57 -15.26 -1.34
N PRO A 176 -24.63 -14.45 -1.13
CA PRO A 176 -26.00 -14.94 -1.23
C PRO A 176 -26.38 -15.41 -2.64
N ALA A 177 -27.37 -16.32 -2.70
CA ALA A 177 -27.96 -16.76 -3.96
C ALA A 177 -28.46 -15.59 -4.82
N ASN A 178 -28.19 -15.66 -6.12
CA ASN A 178 -28.58 -14.65 -7.13
C ASN A 178 -28.00 -13.23 -6.86
N ALA A 179 -26.91 -13.13 -6.11
CA ALA A 179 -26.25 -11.86 -5.83
C ALA A 179 -25.22 -11.42 -6.90
N LEU A 180 -24.95 -12.24 -7.93
CA LEU A 180 -23.92 -11.95 -8.94
C LEU A 180 -24.51 -11.43 -10.24
N VAL A 181 -23.87 -10.42 -10.82
CA VAL A 181 -24.19 -9.86 -12.13
C VAL A 181 -22.94 -9.76 -13.01
N ASP A 182 -23.14 -9.79 -14.32
CA ASP A 182 -22.11 -9.49 -15.31
C ASP A 182 -21.81 -7.98 -15.42
N GLU A 183 -20.88 -7.61 -16.30
CA GLU A 183 -20.51 -6.21 -16.58
C GLU A 183 -21.67 -5.34 -17.09
N ASN A 184 -22.72 -5.95 -17.64
CA ASN A 184 -23.91 -5.26 -18.13
C ASN A 184 -25.03 -5.20 -17.07
N GLY A 185 -24.80 -5.77 -15.88
CA GLY A 185 -25.77 -5.83 -14.80
C GLY A 185 -26.78 -6.97 -14.93
N ASN A 186 -26.59 -7.92 -15.84
CA ASN A 186 -27.49 -9.08 -15.96
C ASN A 186 -27.18 -10.13 -14.89
N ASP A 187 -28.23 -10.73 -14.32
CA ASP A 187 -28.09 -11.81 -13.34
C ASP A 187 -27.25 -12.97 -13.89
N TYR A 188 -26.21 -13.37 -13.15
CA TYR A 188 -25.33 -14.48 -13.52
C TYR A 188 -25.63 -15.75 -12.70
N LYS A 189 -25.83 -16.87 -13.39
CA LYS A 189 -26.17 -18.18 -12.80
C LYS A 189 -25.32 -19.34 -13.31
N GLY A 190 -24.26 -19.05 -14.05
CA GLY A 190 -23.35 -20.05 -14.62
C GLY A 190 -22.30 -20.53 -13.62
N ASN A 191 -21.24 -21.15 -14.12
CA ASN A 191 -20.08 -21.53 -13.31
C ASN A 191 -19.34 -20.28 -12.82
N VAL A 192 -19.01 -20.25 -11.54
CA VAL A 192 -18.31 -19.12 -10.91
C VAL A 192 -16.94 -19.59 -10.44
N GLU A 193 -15.89 -18.87 -10.84
CA GLU A 193 -14.54 -19.03 -10.30
C GLU A 193 -14.25 -17.89 -9.32
N LEU A 194 -13.80 -18.23 -8.12
CA LEU A 194 -13.37 -17.27 -7.10
C LEU A 194 -11.87 -17.44 -6.87
N ARG A 195 -11.12 -16.34 -6.99
CA ARG A 195 -9.67 -16.30 -6.71
C ARG A 195 -9.44 -15.46 -5.46
N LEU A 196 -8.90 -16.09 -4.42
CA LEU A 196 -8.66 -15.46 -3.13
C LEU A 196 -7.16 -15.43 -2.80
N LYS A 197 -6.65 -14.27 -2.39
CA LYS A 197 -5.33 -14.10 -1.76
C LYS A 197 -5.50 -13.47 -0.38
N GLU A 198 -4.79 -13.96 0.63
CA GLU A 198 -4.92 -13.55 2.04
C GLU A 198 -3.57 -13.07 2.60
N PHE A 199 -3.52 -11.86 3.15
CA PHE A 199 -2.32 -11.23 3.68
C PHE A 199 -2.56 -10.81 5.12
N TYR A 200 -2.00 -11.54 6.09
CA TYR A 200 -2.25 -11.36 7.53
C TYR A 200 -0.98 -11.16 8.36
N SER A 201 0.17 -11.16 7.70
CA SER A 201 1.45 -11.12 8.36
C SER A 201 2.37 -10.05 7.78
N MET A 202 3.36 -9.65 8.59
CA MET A 202 4.35 -8.66 8.18
C MET A 202 5.13 -9.08 6.94
N THR A 203 5.41 -10.39 6.78
CA THR A 203 6.05 -10.94 5.58
C THR A 203 5.14 -10.84 4.37
N ASP A 204 3.84 -11.14 4.52
CA ASP A 204 2.87 -10.97 3.44
C ASP A 204 2.86 -9.52 2.96
N PHE A 205 2.84 -8.55 3.89
CA PHE A 205 2.81 -7.13 3.55
C PHE A 205 4.10 -6.69 2.86
N ALA A 206 5.25 -6.98 3.47
CA ALA A 206 6.54 -6.57 2.96
C ALA A 206 6.84 -7.14 1.57
N PHE A 207 6.64 -8.44 1.37
CA PHE A 207 7.00 -9.12 0.12
C PHE A 207 5.92 -9.04 -0.96
N SER A 208 4.73 -8.54 -0.64
CA SER A 208 3.67 -8.23 -1.60
C SER A 208 3.55 -6.72 -1.90
N GLY A 209 4.39 -5.87 -1.28
CA GLY A 209 4.41 -4.42 -1.53
C GLY A 209 3.22 -3.67 -0.92
N LEU A 210 2.58 -4.26 0.09
CA LEU A 210 1.39 -3.70 0.70
C LEU A 210 1.79 -2.80 1.86
N GLN A 211 1.18 -1.62 1.90
CA GLN A 211 1.37 -0.64 2.97
C GLN A 211 0.08 -0.50 3.77
N THR A 212 0.22 -0.14 5.04
CA THR A 212 -0.91 0.08 5.96
C THR A 212 -1.07 1.59 6.20
N MET A 213 -1.31 2.33 5.12
CA MET A 213 -1.58 3.77 5.14
C MET A 213 -2.87 4.09 4.39
N SER A 214 -3.58 5.11 4.84
CA SER A 214 -4.62 5.78 4.08
C SER A 214 -4.29 7.27 4.07
N GLY A 215 -3.93 7.81 2.91
CA GLY A 215 -3.34 9.15 2.83
C GLY A 215 -2.06 9.27 3.66
N ASP A 216 -2.05 10.19 4.64
CA ASP A 216 -0.93 10.40 5.57
C ASP A 216 -1.12 9.67 6.92
N GLU A 217 -2.23 8.95 7.10
CA GLU A 217 -2.55 8.28 8.36
C GLU A 217 -2.14 6.81 8.38
N ILE A 218 -1.64 6.38 9.54
CA ILE A 218 -1.19 5.00 9.77
C ILE A 218 -2.40 4.15 10.17
N LEU A 219 -2.53 3.00 9.52
CA LEU A 219 -3.54 2.00 9.81
C LEU A 219 -2.95 0.91 10.72
N GLU A 220 -3.73 0.51 11.72
CA GLU A 220 -3.51 -0.70 12.52
C GLU A 220 -4.30 -1.84 11.91
N SER A 221 -3.61 -2.91 11.51
CA SER A 221 -4.18 -3.88 10.58
C SER A 221 -4.75 -5.12 11.24
N GLY A 222 -6.00 -5.44 10.86
CA GLY A 222 -6.63 -6.74 11.10
C GLY A 222 -6.39 -7.72 9.96
N GLY A 223 -5.84 -7.24 8.84
CA GLY A 223 -5.50 -8.03 7.68
C GLY A 223 -6.20 -7.55 6.41
N MET A 224 -5.63 -7.95 5.28
CA MET A 224 -6.14 -7.63 3.95
C MET A 224 -6.28 -8.89 3.10
N PHE A 225 -7.17 -8.84 2.13
CA PHE A 225 -7.34 -9.89 1.14
C PHE A 225 -7.71 -9.30 -0.22
N HIS A 226 -7.46 -10.08 -1.26
CA HIS A 226 -7.92 -9.79 -2.61
C HIS A 226 -8.86 -10.91 -3.06
N ILE A 227 -10.05 -10.54 -3.52
CA ILE A 227 -10.99 -11.49 -4.12
C ILE A 227 -11.37 -11.05 -5.54
N GLU A 228 -11.18 -11.94 -6.50
CA GLU A 228 -11.74 -11.83 -7.85
C GLU A 228 -12.83 -12.89 -8.03
N VAL A 229 -13.91 -12.52 -8.70
CA VAL A 229 -15.01 -13.42 -9.03
C VAL A 229 -15.27 -13.32 -10.53
N THR A 230 -15.21 -14.44 -11.23
CA THR A 230 -15.45 -14.48 -12.68
C THR A 230 -16.43 -15.60 -13.05
N GLY A 231 -17.11 -15.43 -14.19
CA GLY A 231 -17.97 -16.42 -14.81
C GLY A 231 -17.53 -16.64 -16.25
N GLU A 232 -17.05 -17.83 -16.58
CA GLU A 232 -16.46 -18.13 -17.89
C GLU A 232 -15.34 -17.16 -18.31
N GLY A 233 -14.57 -16.67 -17.33
CA GLY A 233 -13.48 -15.69 -17.54
C GLY A 233 -13.93 -14.23 -17.59
N ILE A 234 -15.24 -13.95 -17.51
CA ILE A 234 -15.78 -12.58 -17.46
C ILE A 234 -15.88 -12.14 -16.00
N PRO A 235 -15.39 -10.95 -15.62
CA PRO A 235 -15.55 -10.42 -14.26
C PRO A 235 -17.03 -10.30 -13.86
N LEU A 236 -17.33 -10.74 -12.63
CA LEU A 236 -18.65 -10.60 -12.02
C LEU A 236 -18.59 -9.61 -10.86
N SER A 237 -19.70 -8.92 -10.63
CA SER A 237 -19.87 -7.99 -9.51
C SER A 237 -21.04 -8.40 -8.64
N LEU A 238 -21.10 -7.86 -7.42
CA LEU A 238 -22.30 -7.96 -6.61
C LEU A 238 -23.41 -7.08 -7.22
N LYS A 239 -24.62 -7.63 -7.25
CA LYS A 239 -25.83 -6.92 -7.65
C LYS A 239 -26.03 -5.71 -6.72
N PRO A 240 -26.44 -4.54 -7.23
CA PRO A 240 -26.71 -3.38 -6.38
C PRO A 240 -27.67 -3.71 -5.23
N GLY A 241 -27.27 -3.40 -4.00
CA GLY A 241 -28.01 -3.70 -2.78
C GLY A 241 -27.81 -5.12 -2.21
N SER A 242 -27.03 -5.97 -2.88
CA SER A 242 -26.55 -7.24 -2.32
C SER A 242 -25.19 -7.06 -1.65
N GLU A 243 -24.95 -7.86 -0.60
CA GLU A 243 -23.69 -7.84 0.14
C GLU A 243 -23.15 -9.27 0.30
N ALA A 244 -21.82 -9.41 0.25
CA ALA A 244 -21.15 -10.64 0.67
C ALA A 244 -20.72 -10.52 2.14
N GLN A 245 -20.91 -11.59 2.91
CA GLN A 245 -20.50 -11.65 4.32
C GLN A 245 -19.09 -12.20 4.43
N ILE A 246 -18.24 -11.48 5.17
CA ILE A 246 -16.84 -11.80 5.40
C ILE A 246 -16.64 -12.14 6.87
N GLU A 247 -15.87 -13.18 7.14
CA GLU A 247 -15.29 -13.43 8.46
C GLU A 247 -13.77 -13.59 8.36
N MET A 248 -13.02 -12.76 9.07
CA MET A 248 -11.56 -12.80 9.10
C MET A 248 -11.07 -13.23 10.49
N PRO A 249 -10.08 -14.13 10.59
CA PRO A 249 -9.47 -14.47 11.86
C PRO A 249 -8.75 -13.27 12.47
N ALA A 250 -8.79 -13.15 13.80
CA ALA A 250 -8.12 -12.10 14.54
C ALA A 250 -7.48 -12.69 15.81
N ASP A 251 -6.17 -12.46 15.99
CA ASP A 251 -5.48 -12.83 17.24
C ASP A 251 -5.89 -11.87 18.36
N THR A 252 -5.86 -10.58 18.04
CA THR A 252 -6.40 -9.49 18.85
C THR A 252 -7.48 -8.80 18.03
N ALA A 253 -8.61 -8.51 18.66
CA ALA A 253 -9.73 -7.87 17.99
C ALA A 253 -10.08 -6.53 18.63
N PHE A 254 -10.29 -5.53 17.78
CA PHE A 254 -10.69 -4.19 18.17
C PHE A 254 -12.08 -3.86 17.64
N ASN A 255 -12.85 -3.07 18.40
CA ASN A 255 -14.24 -2.76 18.07
C ASN A 255 -14.39 -1.57 17.11
N ASP A 256 -13.31 -0.82 16.87
CA ASP A 256 -13.26 0.38 16.02
C ASP A 256 -12.64 0.11 14.64
N MET A 257 -12.61 -1.16 14.21
CA MET A 257 -12.16 -1.55 12.88
C MET A 257 -13.18 -1.14 11.81
N GLN A 258 -12.67 -0.82 10.63
CA GLN A 258 -13.39 -0.33 9.46
C GLN A 258 -12.93 -1.10 8.21
N VAL A 259 -13.82 -1.15 7.21
CA VAL A 259 -13.51 -1.76 5.92
C VAL A 259 -12.98 -0.69 4.98
N PHE A 260 -11.81 -0.95 4.41
CA PHE A 260 -11.19 -0.15 3.38
C PHE A 260 -11.19 -0.92 2.06
N TYR A 261 -11.43 -0.21 0.98
CA TYR A 261 -11.36 -0.73 -0.38
C TYR A 261 -10.09 -0.23 -1.05
N GLY A 262 -9.34 -1.16 -1.62
CA GLY A 262 -8.10 -0.87 -2.32
C GLY A 262 -8.34 -0.64 -3.80
N ASN A 263 -7.78 0.43 -4.37
CA ASN A 263 -7.64 0.54 -5.82
C ASN A 263 -6.18 0.23 -6.19
N ASN A 264 -5.96 -0.81 -7.00
CA ASN A 264 -4.62 -1.19 -7.43
C ASN A 264 -4.22 -0.33 -8.64
N ALA A 265 -3.43 0.71 -8.38
CA ALA A 265 -2.70 1.41 -9.43
C ALA A 265 -1.21 1.06 -9.29
N ASN A 266 -0.70 0.24 -10.21
CA ASN A 266 0.73 -0.02 -10.40
C ASN A 266 1.46 -0.70 -9.21
N GLY A 267 0.80 -1.59 -8.45
CA GLY A 267 1.47 -2.41 -7.44
C GLY A 267 1.56 -1.80 -6.04
N ASN A 268 1.04 -0.57 -5.85
CA ASN A 268 0.72 -0.03 -4.53
C ASN A 268 -0.80 0.06 -4.39
N VAL A 269 -1.35 -0.55 -3.34
CA VAL A 269 -2.77 -0.51 -3.04
C VAL A 269 -3.04 0.69 -2.14
N ASP A 270 -3.87 1.63 -2.61
CA ASP A 270 -4.34 2.75 -1.79
C ASP A 270 -5.69 2.43 -1.15
N TRP A 271 -5.78 2.59 0.16
CA TRP A 271 -6.91 2.16 0.99
C TRP A 271 -7.88 3.33 1.22
N MET A 272 -9.09 3.22 0.67
CA MET A 272 -10.13 4.25 0.79
C MET A 272 -11.34 3.72 1.58
N ILE A 273 -11.92 4.59 2.41
CA ILE A 273 -13.21 4.34 3.07
C ILE A 273 -14.33 4.80 2.13
N LYS A 274 -15.38 3.99 2.01
CA LYS A 274 -16.65 4.45 1.42
C LYS A 274 -17.52 5.01 2.55
N GLU A 275 -17.65 6.34 2.68
CA GLU A 275 -18.46 6.98 3.74
C GLU A 275 -19.91 6.48 3.76
N GLU A 276 -20.47 6.20 2.59
CA GLU A 276 -21.85 5.71 2.42
C GLU A 276 -22.07 4.28 2.93
N ASN A 277 -20.98 3.50 3.13
CA ASN A 277 -21.00 2.09 3.53
C ASN A 277 -19.93 1.81 4.60
N MET A 278 -19.94 2.57 5.71
CA MET A 278 -19.22 2.17 6.92
C MET A 278 -19.78 0.83 7.44
N ALA A 279 -19.29 -0.27 6.88
CA ALA A 279 -19.62 -1.60 7.31
C ALA A 279 -19.27 -1.71 8.79
N LYS A 280 -20.28 -1.99 9.62
CA LYS A 280 -20.07 -2.20 11.05
C LYS A 280 -19.34 -3.53 11.23
N ILE A 281 -18.04 -3.45 11.48
CA ILE A 281 -17.26 -4.63 11.84
C ILE A 281 -17.66 -5.07 13.24
N SER A 282 -18.08 -6.33 13.34
CA SER A 282 -18.39 -6.97 14.61
C SER A 282 -17.28 -7.95 14.99
N VAL A 283 -16.92 -7.96 16.28
CA VAL A 283 -16.01 -8.98 16.83
C VAL A 283 -16.84 -10.17 17.29
N LYS A 284 -16.56 -11.34 16.74
CA LYS A 284 -17.15 -12.61 17.17
C LYS A 284 -16.11 -13.46 17.90
N GLU A 285 -16.56 -14.24 18.88
CA GLU A 285 -15.76 -15.24 19.58
C GLU A 285 -16.27 -16.63 19.23
N GLU A 286 -15.37 -17.54 18.84
CA GLU A 286 -15.71 -18.92 18.47
C GLU A 286 -14.83 -19.92 19.21
N ILE A 287 -15.43 -21.04 19.62
CA ILE A 287 -14.72 -22.16 20.22
C ILE A 287 -14.10 -23.00 19.09
N PRO A 288 -12.80 -23.33 19.11
CA PRO A 288 -12.18 -24.14 18.07
C PRO A 288 -12.84 -25.53 17.92
N ASP A 289 -12.95 -26.03 16.68
CA ASP A 289 -13.61 -27.30 16.34
C ASP A 289 -13.11 -28.53 17.12
N PHE A 290 -11.84 -28.52 17.53
CA PHE A 290 -11.28 -29.57 18.39
C PHE A 290 -12.02 -29.65 19.72
N TYR A 291 -12.27 -28.52 20.36
CA TYR A 291 -13.03 -28.44 21.61
C TYR A 291 -14.51 -28.74 21.37
N HIS A 292 -15.10 -28.36 20.23
CA HIS A 292 -16.47 -28.77 19.90
C HIS A 292 -16.62 -30.30 19.84
N ARG A 293 -15.65 -31.02 19.27
CA ARG A 293 -15.68 -32.49 19.24
C ARG A 293 -15.45 -33.11 20.62
N GLN A 294 -14.57 -32.54 21.43
CA GLN A 294 -14.32 -33.04 22.78
C GLN A 294 -15.53 -32.80 23.70
N ILE A 295 -16.07 -31.57 23.71
CA ILE A 295 -17.26 -31.20 24.48
C ILE A 295 -18.48 -32.02 24.06
N SER A 296 -18.69 -32.24 22.76
CA SER A 296 -19.82 -33.07 22.29
C SER A 296 -19.67 -34.55 22.63
N LYS A 297 -18.44 -35.07 22.67
CA LYS A 297 -18.15 -36.43 23.14
C LYS A 297 -18.38 -36.56 24.65
N ASP A 298 -17.90 -35.60 25.44
CA ASP A 298 -18.01 -35.61 26.90
C ASP A 298 -19.45 -35.41 27.38
N LEU A 299 -20.27 -34.63 26.65
CA LEU A 299 -21.71 -34.48 26.90
C LEU A 299 -22.50 -35.76 26.62
N ASN A 300 -22.09 -36.55 25.62
CA ASN A 300 -22.72 -37.84 25.30
C ASN A 300 -22.37 -38.94 26.32
N GLU A 301 -21.29 -38.77 27.10
CA GLU A 301 -20.85 -39.71 28.15
C GLU A 301 -21.35 -39.32 29.56
N GLY A 302 -22.28 -38.37 29.66
CA GLY A 302 -23.02 -38.09 30.90
C GLY A 302 -22.27 -37.27 31.97
N TRP A 303 -21.10 -36.73 31.64
CA TRP A 303 -20.36 -35.83 32.53
C TRP A 303 -20.87 -34.39 32.35
N GLN A 304 -21.50 -33.82 33.38
CA GLN A 304 -21.80 -32.38 33.41
C GLN A 304 -20.50 -31.60 33.61
N LEU A 305 -19.81 -31.31 32.51
CA LEU A 305 -18.65 -30.43 32.53
C LEU A 305 -19.11 -29.00 32.81
N ASN A 306 -18.52 -28.39 33.84
CA ASN A 306 -18.76 -27.02 34.24
C ASN A 306 -18.03 -26.08 33.24
N VAL A 307 -18.60 -25.90 32.06
CA VAL A 307 -18.00 -25.17 30.90
C VAL A 307 -17.54 -23.76 31.29
N LYS A 308 -18.20 -23.11 32.25
CA LYS A 308 -17.79 -21.80 32.78
C LYS A 308 -16.41 -21.79 33.44
N GLY A 309 -15.98 -22.89 34.06
CA GLY A 309 -14.69 -22.97 34.75
C GLY A 309 -13.49 -23.16 33.83
N ILE A 310 -13.70 -23.81 32.67
CA ILE A 310 -12.66 -24.00 31.64
C ILE A 310 -12.41 -22.70 30.88
N LEU A 311 -13.47 -21.92 30.62
CA LEU A 311 -13.36 -20.62 29.96
C LEU A 311 -12.74 -19.52 30.85
N SER A 312 -12.66 -19.73 32.18
CA SER A 312 -12.14 -18.74 33.13
C SER A 312 -10.69 -18.95 33.57
N GLY A 313 -10.00 -19.99 33.10
CA GLY A 313 -8.67 -20.38 33.58
C GLY A 313 -7.60 -20.36 32.50
N GLU A 314 -6.85 -19.26 32.43
CA GLU A 314 -5.47 -19.11 31.88
C GLU A 314 -5.12 -19.66 30.48
N THR A 315 -6.08 -20.17 29.72
CA THR A 315 -5.90 -20.49 28.29
C THR A 315 -7.03 -19.83 27.52
N ASN A 316 -6.69 -18.81 26.73
CA ASN A 316 -7.65 -18.08 25.91
C ASN A 316 -8.06 -18.98 24.72
N ILE A 317 -8.97 -19.93 24.97
CA ILE A 317 -9.40 -20.95 23.99
C ILE A 317 -10.26 -20.34 22.88
N MET A 318 -10.91 -19.20 23.13
CA MET A 318 -11.78 -18.51 22.18
C MET A 318 -10.95 -17.85 21.07
N LYS A 319 -11.19 -18.21 19.82
CA LYS A 319 -10.64 -17.49 18.67
C LYS A 319 -11.53 -16.29 18.35
N LYS A 320 -10.92 -15.13 18.18
CA LYS A 320 -11.64 -13.92 17.76
C LYS A 320 -11.68 -13.83 16.25
N LYS A 321 -12.72 -13.17 15.74
CA LYS A 321 -12.90 -12.91 14.31
C LYS A 321 -13.53 -11.55 14.09
N TYR A 322 -13.13 -10.89 13.02
CA TYR A 322 -13.87 -9.77 12.46
C TYR A 322 -14.96 -10.32 11.54
N SER A 323 -16.16 -9.75 11.62
CA SER A 323 -17.26 -10.08 10.72
C SER A 323 -17.94 -8.83 10.23
N PHE A 324 -18.03 -8.70 8.91
CA PHE A 324 -18.55 -7.53 8.21
C PHE A 324 -19.09 -7.90 6.84
N ALA A 325 -19.79 -6.95 6.22
CA ALA A 325 -20.34 -7.09 4.89
C ALA A 325 -19.52 -6.25 3.89
N ILE A 326 -19.39 -6.74 2.65
CA ILE A 326 -18.80 -5.98 1.53
C ILE A 326 -19.80 -5.89 0.39
N ASP A 327 -19.75 -4.77 -0.34
CA ASP A 327 -20.64 -4.45 -1.46
C ASP A 327 -19.95 -4.59 -2.83
N GLY A 328 -18.65 -4.91 -2.82
CA GLY A 328 -17.85 -5.08 -4.02
C GLY A 328 -16.65 -6.00 -3.79
N PHE A 329 -16.18 -6.63 -4.86
CA PHE A 329 -14.98 -7.46 -4.86
C PHE A 329 -13.73 -6.64 -5.21
N GLY A 330 -12.55 -7.23 -5.04
CA GLY A 330 -11.25 -6.60 -5.24
C GLY A 330 -10.41 -6.62 -3.96
N TRP A 331 -9.65 -5.55 -3.73
CA TRP A 331 -8.82 -5.39 -2.53
C TRP A 331 -9.67 -4.91 -1.37
N ILE A 332 -9.67 -5.70 -0.29
CA ILE A 332 -10.41 -5.40 0.93
C ILE A 332 -9.44 -5.45 2.09
N ASN A 333 -9.50 -4.45 2.96
CA ASN A 333 -8.68 -4.35 4.15
C ASN A 333 -9.55 -4.04 5.37
N CYS A 334 -9.26 -4.70 6.49
CA CYS A 334 -10.00 -4.56 7.74
C CYS A 334 -9.06 -3.95 8.76
N ASP A 335 -9.09 -2.63 8.88
CA ASP A 335 -8.10 -1.85 9.61
C ASP A 335 -8.78 -0.80 10.49
N ARG A 336 -8.02 -0.14 11.36
CA ARG A 336 -8.46 1.11 12.00
C ARG A 336 -7.39 2.16 11.90
N PHE A 337 -7.78 3.43 11.98
CA PHE A 337 -6.80 4.48 12.18
C PHE A 337 -6.11 4.32 13.53
N LYS A 338 -4.79 4.33 13.50
CA LYS A 338 -3.99 4.27 14.71
C LYS A 338 -4.18 5.56 15.50
N LYS A 339 -4.62 5.42 16.76
CA LYS A 339 -4.96 6.55 17.64
C LYS A 339 -3.81 7.55 17.72
N SER A 340 -4.15 8.83 17.63
CA SER A 340 -3.21 9.92 17.60
C SER A 340 -2.65 10.24 18.99
N GLY A 341 -1.33 10.39 19.03
CA GLY A 341 -0.57 10.95 20.15
C GLY A 341 0.43 11.95 19.63
N ASN A 342 1.46 12.27 20.41
CA ASN A 342 2.58 13.08 19.92
C ASN A 342 3.20 12.40 18.69
N ARG A 343 3.54 13.20 17.67
CA ARG A 343 4.14 12.72 16.42
C ARG A 343 5.57 13.23 16.32
N SER A 344 6.46 12.44 15.73
CA SER A 344 7.85 12.82 15.45
C SER A 344 8.30 12.28 14.10
N ASN A 345 9.24 12.98 13.47
CA ASN A 345 9.92 12.45 12.28
C ASN A 345 11.07 11.54 12.74
N VAL A 346 11.26 10.44 12.03
CA VAL A 346 12.42 9.56 12.20
C VAL A 346 13.24 9.61 10.93
N LEU A 347 14.52 10.00 11.05
CA LEU A 347 15.48 9.96 9.97
C LEU A 347 16.31 8.68 10.08
N VAL A 348 16.51 7.99 8.95
CA VAL A 348 17.35 6.81 8.86
C VAL A 348 18.50 7.09 7.90
N CYS A 349 19.72 6.98 8.41
CA CYS A 349 20.94 7.21 7.64
C CYS A 349 21.60 5.87 7.31
N LEU A 350 21.96 5.69 6.04
CA LEU A 350 22.65 4.52 5.52
C LEU A 350 24.06 4.88 5.04
N PRO A 351 25.03 3.95 5.11
CA PRO A 351 26.45 4.29 5.03
C PRO A 351 26.95 4.55 3.59
N ASP A 352 26.27 3.98 2.60
CA ASP A 352 26.67 3.98 1.20
C ASP A 352 25.52 4.38 0.27
N MET A 353 25.90 4.92 -0.90
CA MET A 353 24.97 5.22 -1.97
C MET A 353 24.35 3.93 -2.49
N GLY A 354 23.01 3.88 -2.55
CA GLY A 354 22.31 2.69 -3.02
C GLY A 354 20.80 2.86 -2.97
N ASN A 355 20.09 2.05 -3.76
CA ASN A 355 18.63 2.09 -3.84
C ASN A 355 17.98 1.30 -2.69
N TYR A 356 18.26 1.70 -1.44
CA TYR A 356 17.65 1.05 -0.30
C TYR A 356 16.14 1.26 -0.29
N SER A 357 15.42 0.19 0.02
CA SER A 357 14.04 0.26 0.49
C SER A 357 14.06 0.16 2.00
N VAL A 358 13.54 1.19 2.66
CA VAL A 358 13.57 1.32 4.11
C VAL A 358 12.14 1.33 4.62
N PHE A 359 11.88 0.51 5.64
CA PHE A 359 10.55 0.29 6.19
C PHE A 359 10.56 0.35 7.71
N ALA A 360 9.41 0.68 8.28
CA ALA A 360 9.13 0.62 9.70
C ALA A 360 7.96 -0.36 9.92
N ALA A 361 8.24 -1.45 10.61
CA ALA A 361 7.26 -2.45 11.02
C ALA A 361 6.80 -2.17 12.45
N PHE A 362 5.51 -1.94 12.63
CA PHE A 362 4.88 -1.84 13.95
C PHE A 362 4.38 -3.22 14.33
N VAL A 363 5.06 -3.83 15.30
CA VAL A 363 4.77 -5.23 15.69
C VAL A 363 3.38 -5.34 16.31
N GLU A 364 3.05 -4.47 17.26
CA GLU A 364 1.75 -4.53 17.95
C GLU A 364 0.55 -4.25 17.04
N SER A 365 0.69 -3.25 16.16
CA SER A 365 -0.41 -2.83 15.28
C SER A 365 -0.40 -3.50 13.91
N LYS A 366 0.51 -4.45 13.67
CA LYS A 366 0.70 -5.14 12.37
C LYS A 366 0.71 -4.16 11.19
N SER A 367 1.43 -3.06 11.35
CA SER A 367 1.51 -1.98 10.34
C SER A 367 2.87 -1.96 9.67
N LEU A 368 2.92 -1.70 8.36
CA LEU A 368 4.15 -1.55 7.61
C LEU A 368 4.15 -0.23 6.84
N LEU A 369 5.15 0.60 7.13
CA LEU A 369 5.35 1.89 6.47
C LEU A 369 6.65 1.88 5.69
N LYS A 370 6.65 2.55 4.53
CA LYS A 370 7.85 2.79 3.74
C LYS A 370 8.35 4.23 3.95
N ALA A 371 9.65 4.40 4.05
CA ALA A 371 10.25 5.72 4.19
C ALA A 371 10.23 6.51 2.88
N ASP A 372 10.09 7.83 2.99
CA ASP A 372 10.45 8.77 1.92
C ASP A 372 11.97 8.85 1.79
N TYR A 373 12.49 8.84 0.57
CA TYR A 373 13.87 9.26 0.30
C TYR A 373 13.96 10.78 0.26
N ILE A 374 14.90 11.39 0.99
CA ILE A 374 15.02 12.85 1.09
C ILE A 374 16.08 13.43 0.16
N ASP A 375 17.30 12.87 0.13
CA ASP A 375 18.42 13.49 -0.59
C ASP A 375 19.58 12.52 -0.88
N LYS A 376 20.57 13.05 -1.62
CA LYS A 376 21.77 12.35 -2.14
C LYS A 376 22.76 11.85 -1.06
N GLN A 377 22.44 11.90 0.23
CA GLN A 377 23.28 11.37 1.31
C GLN A 377 22.70 10.09 1.94
N ASN A 378 21.78 9.40 1.26
CA ASN A 378 21.14 8.15 1.73
C ASN A 378 20.39 8.33 3.05
N VAL A 379 19.67 9.45 3.13
CA VAL A 379 18.79 9.77 4.26
C VAL A 379 17.35 9.49 3.87
N TYR A 380 16.71 8.65 4.68
CA TYR A 380 15.32 8.23 4.57
C TYR A 380 14.53 8.83 5.73
N ARG A 381 13.25 9.12 5.50
CA ARG A 381 12.39 9.70 6.54
C ARG A 381 11.06 8.99 6.63
N PHE A 382 10.69 8.71 7.87
CA PHE A 382 9.32 8.43 8.26
C PHE A 382 8.70 9.70 8.85
N PRO A 383 7.79 10.37 8.14
CA PRO A 383 7.10 11.53 8.68
C PRO A 383 6.03 11.11 9.71
N GLN A 384 5.76 11.97 10.69
CA GLN A 384 4.59 11.86 11.58
C GLN A 384 4.42 10.51 12.30
N MET A 385 5.53 9.91 12.74
CA MET A 385 5.50 8.64 13.49
C MET A 385 4.97 8.85 14.91
N PRO A 386 4.09 7.98 15.45
CA PRO A 386 3.60 8.07 16.82
C PRO A 386 4.73 7.85 17.82
N VAL A 387 4.94 8.80 18.72
CA VAL A 387 5.99 8.76 19.75
C VAL A 387 5.70 7.68 20.79
N ASN A 388 6.77 7.02 21.26
CA ASN A 388 6.81 5.88 22.17
C ASN A 388 6.41 4.54 21.57
N ASP A 389 6.04 4.49 20.29
CA ASP A 389 5.83 3.22 19.61
C ASP A 389 7.14 2.46 19.46
N GLU A 390 7.09 1.17 19.79
CA GLU A 390 8.15 0.21 19.47
C GLU A 390 7.97 -0.28 18.04
N ILE A 391 8.96 0.02 17.20
CA ILE A 391 8.99 -0.38 15.80
C ILE A 391 10.27 -1.15 15.50
N ILE A 392 10.26 -1.87 14.39
CA ILE A 392 11.47 -2.43 13.80
C ILE A 392 11.69 -1.73 12.48
N ILE A 393 12.78 -0.97 12.40
CA ILE A 393 13.24 -0.38 11.16
C ILE A 393 14.03 -1.45 10.42
N PHE A 394 13.72 -1.68 9.16
CA PHE A 394 14.54 -2.53 8.31
C PHE A 394 14.87 -1.86 6.99
N ALA A 395 16.08 -2.08 6.53
CA ALA A 395 16.57 -1.55 5.26
C ALA A 395 17.07 -2.72 4.42
N VAL A 396 16.77 -2.68 3.13
CA VAL A 396 17.20 -3.70 2.17
C VAL A 396 17.62 -3.05 0.85
N LYS A 397 18.76 -3.46 0.32
CA LYS A 397 19.32 -3.07 -0.98
C LYS A 397 19.68 -4.32 -1.76
N ILE A 398 19.46 -4.31 -3.07
CA ILE A 398 19.82 -5.43 -3.93
C ILE A 398 20.75 -4.92 -5.02
N GLU A 399 22.00 -5.40 -4.98
CA GLU A 399 23.10 -4.96 -5.84
C GLU A 399 23.61 -6.17 -6.63
N GLY A 400 23.26 -6.23 -7.92
CA GLY A 400 23.44 -7.42 -8.74
C GLY A 400 22.66 -8.62 -8.19
N ASP A 401 23.37 -9.69 -7.86
CA ASP A 401 22.80 -10.91 -7.27
C ASP A 401 22.87 -10.92 -5.72
N LYS A 402 23.42 -9.86 -5.12
CA LYS A 402 23.60 -9.77 -3.68
C LYS A 402 22.46 -8.98 -3.05
N THR A 403 21.99 -9.46 -1.91
CA THR A 403 21.06 -8.71 -1.06
C THR A 403 21.82 -8.23 0.17
N PHE A 404 21.65 -6.96 0.50
CA PHE A 404 22.16 -6.36 1.73
C PHE A 404 20.97 -5.93 2.57
N GLY A 405 20.98 -6.23 3.86
CA GLY A 405 19.90 -5.80 4.73
C GLY A 405 20.28 -5.78 6.20
N CYS A 406 19.40 -5.16 6.98
CA CYS A 406 19.49 -5.12 8.43
C CYS A 406 18.11 -4.82 9.03
N THR A 407 17.94 -5.23 10.28
CA THR A 407 16.79 -4.90 11.13
C THR A 407 17.29 -4.21 12.40
N CYS A 408 16.53 -3.25 12.91
CA CYS A 408 16.88 -2.47 14.10
C CYS A 408 15.61 -2.14 14.89
N PRO A 409 15.46 -2.68 16.12
CA PRO A 409 14.44 -2.21 17.05
C PRO A 409 14.65 -0.74 17.39
N PHE A 410 13.57 0.03 17.39
CA PHE A 410 13.63 1.47 17.60
C PHE A 410 12.38 1.95 18.34
N ILE A 411 12.57 2.87 19.29
CA ILE A 411 11.46 3.54 19.99
C ILE A 411 11.29 4.92 19.39
N VAL A 412 10.13 5.22 18.81
CA VAL A 412 9.88 6.51 18.16
C VAL A 412 10.00 7.65 19.18
N GLY A 413 10.81 8.65 18.85
CA GLY A 413 11.06 9.82 19.71
C GLY A 413 12.24 9.65 20.68
N SER A 414 12.84 8.46 20.77
CA SER A 414 14.08 8.25 21.53
C SER A 414 15.29 8.96 20.90
N SER A 415 15.29 9.11 19.58
CA SER A 415 16.26 9.86 18.78
C SER A 415 15.59 10.40 17.51
N PRO A 416 16.01 11.56 16.97
CA PRO A 416 15.55 12.01 15.66
C PRO A 416 16.22 11.26 14.49
N VAL A 417 17.37 10.62 14.73
CA VAL A 417 18.20 9.97 13.71
C VAL A 417 18.58 8.56 14.16
N GLN A 418 18.47 7.60 13.24
CA GLN A 418 18.95 6.23 13.38
C GLN A 418 19.96 5.90 12.27
N ASN A 419 21.15 5.47 12.64
CA ASN A 419 22.13 4.98 11.65
C ASN A 419 21.98 3.46 11.53
N LEU A 420 22.02 2.95 10.30
CA LEU A 420 21.98 1.52 10.03
C LEU A 420 23.25 1.08 9.33
N THR A 421 23.60 -0.20 9.48
CA THR A 421 24.75 -0.81 8.80
C THR A 421 24.29 -2.14 8.21
N PRO A 422 23.81 -2.13 6.95
CA PRO A 422 23.37 -3.33 6.25
C PRO A 422 24.52 -4.31 6.02
N GLU A 423 24.24 -5.60 6.15
CA GLU A 423 25.17 -6.69 5.88
C GLU A 423 24.64 -7.55 4.73
N GLU A 424 25.52 -8.33 4.08
CA GLU A 424 25.10 -9.27 3.04
C GLU A 424 24.24 -10.38 3.64
N ILE A 425 23.01 -10.51 3.17
CA ILE A 425 22.02 -11.50 3.60
C ILE A 425 21.38 -12.17 2.39
N THR A 426 20.64 -13.25 2.62
CA THR A 426 19.73 -13.84 1.64
C THR A 426 18.31 -13.32 1.85
N LEU A 427 17.48 -13.33 0.80
CA LEU A 427 16.06 -12.99 0.92
C LEU A 427 15.32 -13.88 1.94
N GLY A 428 15.68 -15.17 2.01
CA GLY A 428 15.10 -16.10 3.00
C GLY A 428 15.51 -15.77 4.45
N GLN A 429 16.69 -15.19 4.67
CA GLN A 429 17.05 -14.69 6.00
C GLN A 429 16.22 -13.47 6.39
N LEU A 430 16.01 -12.52 5.47
CA LEU A 430 15.14 -11.36 5.70
C LEU A 430 13.69 -11.78 5.99
N GLU A 431 13.17 -12.72 5.20
CA GLU A 431 11.84 -13.30 5.40
C GLU A 431 11.73 -13.97 6.78
N ALA A 432 12.72 -14.76 7.18
CA ALA A 432 12.76 -15.39 8.50
C ALA A 432 12.87 -14.38 9.65
N GLU A 433 13.50 -13.22 9.46
CA GLU A 433 13.52 -12.15 10.46
C GLU A 433 12.17 -11.47 10.58
N LEU A 434 11.55 -11.10 9.46
CA LEU A 434 10.22 -10.48 9.45
C LEU A 434 9.14 -11.44 9.95
N ALA A 435 9.28 -12.75 9.73
CA ALA A 435 8.36 -13.76 10.24
C ALA A 435 8.36 -13.86 11.78
N LYS A 436 9.44 -13.42 12.46
CA LYS A 436 9.48 -13.36 13.93
C LYS A 436 8.62 -12.23 14.50
N LEU A 437 8.13 -11.32 13.65
CA LEU A 437 7.36 -10.14 14.04
C LEU A 437 5.85 -10.37 14.00
N GLN A 438 5.43 -11.62 13.77
CA GLN A 438 4.03 -12.02 13.55
C GLN A 438 3.28 -12.32 14.84
#